data_AF-A0A4Q2JX08-F1
#
_entry.id   AF-A0A4Q2JX08-F1
#
_cell.length_a   1.000
_cell.length_b   1.000
_cell.length_c   1.000
_cell.angle_alpha   90.00
_cell.angle_beta   90.00
_cell.angle_gamma   90.00
#
_symmetry.space_group_name_H-M   'P 1'
#
loop_
_entity.id
_entity.type
_entity.pdbx_description
1 polymer ?
#
loop_
_entity_poly.entity_id
_entity_poly.type
_entity_poly.pdbx_seq_one_letter_code
_entity_poly.pdbx_strand_id
1 'polypeptide(L)'
;MQSIGKRIYDGRTRRTSNLSVEQTCIGCGLCAKKCPVHAIEMQHKHLVWVKDRCVMCLGCLHRCPTFAIQCGPNTKRHGQYLHP
;
A
#
# COMPACT_ATOMS: atom_id res chain seq x y z
N MET A 1 21.11 -5.11 -19.52
CA MET A 1 21.10 -6.11 -18.43
C MET A 1 19.69 -6.16 -17.81
N GLN A 2 18.76 -6.89 -18.43
CA GLN A 2 17.45 -7.16 -17.81
C GLN A 2 17.68 -8.29 -16.81
N SER A 3 17.74 -7.93 -15.53
CA SER A 3 17.97 -8.91 -14.46
C SER A 3 16.89 -10.00 -14.54
N ILE A 4 17.31 -11.26 -14.45
CA ILE A 4 16.47 -12.47 -14.39
C ILE A 4 15.27 -12.28 -13.45
N GLY A 5 15.42 -11.48 -12.38
CA GLY A 5 14.33 -11.15 -11.46
C GLY A 5 13.12 -10.45 -12.10
N LYS A 6 13.30 -9.59 -13.12
CA LYS A 6 12.17 -8.81 -13.68
C LYS A 6 11.09 -9.67 -14.35
N ARG A 7 11.46 -10.81 -14.94
CA ARG A 7 10.51 -11.74 -15.59
C ARG A 7 9.72 -12.61 -14.60
N ILE A 8 10.22 -12.81 -13.37
CA ILE A 8 9.50 -13.53 -12.30
C ILE A 8 8.46 -12.62 -11.63
N TYR A 9 8.72 -11.30 -11.58
CA TYR A 9 7.84 -10.31 -10.95
C TYR A 9 7.01 -9.47 -11.93
N ASP A 10 6.94 -9.92 -13.18
CA ASP A 10 6.20 -9.33 -14.30
C ASP A 10 4.69 -9.38 -14.04
N GLY A 11 4.15 -8.23 -13.60
CA GLY A 11 2.83 -7.71 -13.97
C GLY A 11 1.58 -8.38 -13.40
N ARG A 12 1.59 -9.68 -13.10
CA ARG A 12 0.39 -10.41 -12.64
C ARG A 12 0.27 -10.49 -11.12
N THR A 13 1.39 -10.49 -10.41
CA THR A 13 1.42 -10.80 -8.96
C THR A 13 1.27 -9.55 -8.09
N ARG A 14 1.66 -8.37 -8.59
CA ARG A 14 1.62 -7.10 -7.85
C ARG A 14 0.46 -6.27 -8.33
N ARG A 15 -0.68 -6.37 -7.64
CA ARG A 15 -1.91 -5.67 -8.01
C ARG A 15 -2.34 -4.75 -6.88
N THR A 16 -2.11 -3.44 -7.07
CA THR A 16 -2.67 -2.40 -6.20
C THR A 16 -4.19 -2.31 -6.30
N SER A 17 -4.82 -2.96 -7.30
CA SER A 17 -6.28 -3.03 -7.45
C SER A 17 -7.00 -3.65 -6.26
N ASN A 18 -6.32 -4.48 -5.46
CA ASN A 18 -6.89 -5.06 -4.25
C ASN A 18 -6.75 -4.15 -3.03
N LEU A 19 -6.09 -3.01 -3.17
CA LEU A 19 -5.94 -2.03 -2.10
C LEU A 19 -7.06 -0.99 -2.19
N SER A 20 -7.67 -0.70 -1.05
CA SER A 20 -8.71 0.32 -0.93
C SER A 20 -8.42 1.26 0.23
N VAL A 21 -9.06 2.43 0.21
CA VAL A 21 -8.97 3.44 1.25
C VAL A 21 -10.37 3.71 1.77
N GLU A 22 -10.56 3.53 3.07
CA GLU A 22 -11.81 3.79 3.77
C GLU A 22 -11.97 5.29 4.07
N GLN A 23 -13.20 5.70 4.36
CA GLN A 23 -13.54 7.09 4.71
C GLN A 23 -12.88 7.56 6.02
N THR A 24 -12.37 6.64 6.84
CA THR A 24 -11.59 6.95 8.05
C THR A 24 -10.20 7.52 7.74
N CYS A 25 -9.83 7.66 6.47
CA CYS A 25 -8.59 8.29 6.06
C CYS A 25 -8.61 9.81 6.34
N ILE A 26 -7.72 10.26 7.23
CA ILE A 26 -7.57 11.68 7.60
C ILE A 26 -6.56 12.44 6.72
N GLY A 27 -6.03 11.82 5.67
CA GLY A 27 -5.10 12.47 4.74
C GLY A 27 -3.72 12.82 5.32
N CYS A 28 -3.28 12.14 6.39
CA CYS A 28 -2.02 12.46 7.09
C CYS A 28 -0.74 12.23 6.26
N GLY A 29 -0.80 11.48 5.16
CA GLY A 29 0.33 11.23 4.27
C GLY A 29 1.43 10.29 4.80
N LEU A 30 1.26 9.69 5.98
CA LEU A 30 2.27 8.80 6.57
C LEU A 30 2.57 7.57 5.69
N CYS A 31 1.55 7.03 5.02
CA CYS A 31 1.70 5.93 4.08
C CYS A 31 2.63 6.26 2.90
N ALA A 32 2.51 7.47 2.33
CA ALA A 32 3.38 7.96 1.28
C ALA A 32 4.82 8.15 1.80
N LYS A 33 4.97 8.79 2.97
CA LYS A 33 6.27 9.05 3.60
C LYS A 33 7.04 7.76 3.96
N LYS A 34 6.34 6.70 4.37
CA LYS A 34 6.95 5.44 4.82
C LYS A 34 7.03 4.36 3.73
N CYS A 35 6.60 4.63 2.50
CA CYS A 35 6.68 3.66 1.41
C CYS A 35 8.13 3.56 0.90
N PRO A 36 8.84 2.42 1.07
CA PRO A 36 10.26 2.31 0.72
C PRO A 36 10.51 2.34 -0.80
N VAL A 37 9.49 2.05 -1.60
CA VAL A 37 9.55 2.05 -3.07
C VAL A 37 8.85 3.27 -3.70
N HIS A 38 8.39 4.19 -2.85
CA HIS A 38 7.69 5.43 -3.23
C HIS A 38 6.52 5.20 -4.20
N ALA A 39 5.67 4.20 -3.91
CA ALA A 39 4.53 3.81 -4.76
C ALA A 39 3.22 4.56 -4.46
N ILE A 40 3.24 5.50 -3.51
CA ILE A 40 2.07 6.27 -3.05
C ILE A 40 2.40 7.76 -3.12
N GLU A 41 1.48 8.54 -3.65
CA GLU A 41 1.48 10.01 -3.64
C GLU A 41 0.23 10.53 -2.94
N MET A 42 0.30 11.77 -2.44
CA MET A 42 -0.84 12.46 -1.84
C MET A 42 -1.34 13.53 -2.78
N GLN A 43 -2.62 13.49 -3.14
CA GLN A 43 -3.31 14.46 -3.99
C GLN A 43 -4.57 14.94 -3.27
N HIS A 44 -4.69 16.24 -3.00
CA HIS A 44 -5.85 16.81 -2.31
C HIS A 44 -6.24 16.08 -1.00
N LYS A 45 -5.24 15.70 -0.19
CA LYS A 45 -5.40 14.88 1.04
C LYS A 45 -5.85 13.43 0.82
N HIS A 46 -6.02 12.98 -0.42
CA HIS A 46 -6.26 11.58 -0.75
C HIS A 46 -4.97 10.91 -1.22
N LEU A 47 -4.78 9.64 -0.86
CA LEU A 47 -3.64 8.86 -1.33
C LEU A 47 -3.96 8.25 -2.70
N VAL A 48 -2.97 8.24 -3.58
CA VAL A 48 -3.06 7.65 -4.93
C VAL A 48 -1.87 6.72 -5.12
N TRP A 49 -2.14 5.50 -5.59
CA TRP A 49 -1.07 4.57 -5.99
C TRP A 49 -0.61 4.93 -7.41
N VAL A 50 0.64 5.37 -7.53
CA VAL A 50 1.17 6.00 -8.74
C VAL A 50 2.27 5.20 -9.43
N LYS A 51 2.78 4.12 -8.81
CA LYS A 51 3.87 3.32 -9.39
C LYS A 51 3.55 1.83 -9.34
N ASP A 52 3.85 1.16 -10.44
CA ASP A 52 3.81 -0.31 -10.57
C ASP A 52 4.90 -1.03 -9.75
N ARG A 53 5.67 -0.27 -8.96
CA ARG A 53 6.73 -0.77 -8.09
C ARG A 53 6.24 -1.24 -6.73
N CYS A 54 4.94 -1.15 -6.44
CA CYS A 54 4.39 -1.67 -5.19
C CYS A 54 4.78 -3.15 -5.00
N VAL A 55 5.52 -3.44 -3.94
CA VAL A 55 6.00 -4.81 -3.64
C VAL A 55 5.06 -5.58 -2.72
N MET A 56 3.83 -5.08 -2.50
CA MET A 56 2.81 -5.70 -1.65
C MET A 56 3.26 -5.99 -0.20
N CYS A 57 4.13 -5.15 0.37
CA CYS A 57 4.62 -5.34 1.74
C CYS A 57 3.59 -4.98 2.84
N LEU A 58 2.44 -4.39 2.48
CA LEU A 58 1.37 -3.97 3.38
C LEU A 58 1.79 -3.01 4.52
N GLY A 59 2.99 -2.43 4.45
CA GLY A 59 3.46 -1.49 5.47
C GLY A 59 2.62 -0.21 5.55
N CYS A 60 1.97 0.22 4.46
CA CYS A 60 1.03 1.33 4.49
C CYS A 60 -0.23 1.01 5.30
N LEU A 61 -0.72 -0.23 5.19
CA LEU A 61 -1.86 -0.74 5.96
C LEU A 61 -1.52 -0.79 7.45
N HIS A 62 -0.41 -1.42 7.84
CA HIS A 62 -0.06 -1.60 9.25
C HIS A 62 0.33 -0.31 9.97
N ARG A 63 0.82 0.71 9.25
CA ARG A 63 1.22 2.00 9.83
C ARG A 63 0.15 3.07 9.76
N CYS A 64 -1.01 2.79 9.16
CA CYS A 64 -2.08 3.77 9.07
C CYS A 64 -2.69 3.99 10.46
N PRO A 65 -2.64 5.20 11.04
CA PRO A 65 -3.12 5.44 12.40
C PRO A 65 -4.63 5.22 12.58
N THR A 66 -5.40 5.31 11.50
CA THR A 66 -6.86 5.10 11.49
C THR A 66 -7.27 3.78 10.82
N PHE A 67 -6.30 2.92 10.52
CA PHE A 67 -6.48 1.66 9.79
C PHE A 67 -7.30 1.80 8.49
N ALA A 68 -7.18 2.95 7.81
CA ALA A 68 -8.00 3.26 6.64
C ALA A 68 -7.60 2.52 5.37
N ILE A 69 -6.41 1.91 5.29
CA ILE A 69 -5.95 1.20 4.09
C ILE A 69 -6.22 -0.29 4.26
N GLN A 70 -6.88 -0.91 3.29
CA GLN A 70 -7.27 -2.32 3.32
C GLN A 70 -6.72 -3.07 2.10
N CYS A 71 -6.50 -4.38 2.22
CA CYS A 71 -6.05 -5.25 1.12
C CYS A 71 -7.00 -6.44 0.98
N GLY A 72 -7.98 -6.32 0.09
CA GLY A 72 -9.06 -7.29 -0.04
C GLY A 72 -9.99 -7.32 1.19
N PRO A 73 -10.92 -8.30 1.25
CA PRO A 73 -11.96 -8.32 2.27
C PRO A 73 -11.45 -8.77 3.65
N ASN A 74 -10.36 -9.54 3.70
CA ASN A 74 -9.93 -10.22 4.92
C ASN A 74 -9.16 -9.32 5.88
N THR A 75 -8.50 -8.25 5.41
CA THR A 75 -7.66 -7.42 6.29
C THR A 75 -8.46 -6.72 7.38
N LYS A 76 -9.72 -6.33 7.11
CA LYS A 76 -10.62 -5.76 8.11
C LYS A 76 -10.80 -6.68 9.31
N ARG A 77 -10.89 -7.99 9.07
CA ARG A 77 -11.06 -9.01 10.11
C ARG A 77 -9.77 -9.29 10.87
N HIS A 78 -8.63 -9.27 10.18
CA HIS A 78 -7.33 -9.61 10.79
C HIS A 78 -6.70 -8.45 11.56
N GLY A 79 -7.06 -7.20 11.26
CA GLY A 79 -6.51 -6.03 11.94
C GLY A 79 -5.11 -5.66 11.46
N GLN A 80 -4.41 -4.85 12.26
CA GLN A 80 -3.04 -4.41 12.01
C GLN A 80 -2.04 -5.20 12.85
N TYR A 81 -0.91 -5.55 12.26
CA TYR A 81 0.26 -5.96 13.02
C TYR A 81 0.87 -4.74 13.72
N LEU A 82 0.83 -4.75 15.05
CA LEU A 82 1.41 -3.74 15.92
C LEU A 82 2.59 -4.39 16.66
N HIS A 83 3.82 -4.09 16.23
CA HIS A 83 5.01 -4.45 16.99
C HIS A 83 5.25 -3.39 18.08
N PRO A 84 5.44 -3.78 19.35
CA PRO A 84 5.78 -2.86 20.44
C PRO A 84 7.06 -2.05 20.19
#